data_AF-A0A6S7H8M9-F1
#
_entry.id   AF-A0A6S7H8M9-F1
#
_cell.length_a   1.000
_cell.length_b   1.000
_cell.length_c   1.000
_cell.angle_alpha   90.00
_cell.angle_beta   90.00
_cell.angle_gamma   90.00
#
_symmetry.space_group_name_H-M   'P 1'
#
loop_
_entity.id
_entity.type
_entity.pdbx_description
1 polymer ?
#
loop_
_entity_poly.entity_id
_entity_poly.type
_entity_poly.pdbx_seq_one_letter_code
_entity_poly.pdbx_strand_id
1 'polypeptide(L)'
;MKQLLEMTPDELEQIQRKAQTKLRNVVSASIASRLLIPNPITEKHKFYNELLYELFNDSYELMTHDAFILYVTGQRQSRWKIKQSLDSMRLYEIKLAESKDRHWQNIRKYVGDQVMLTSKDMKPAERCVEFMAGIIQEVDSFIVECKTLRSNLFDKENTVKPLKANELLFLENIIKDLSAIDAKMVKANGDIFQNVCYLRRIVLESEAIQHDNSRSNRRMKENKRKSSNRKEQ
;
A
#
# COMPACT_ATOMS: atom_id res chain seq x y z
N MET A 1 -29.48 57.62 19.69
CA MET A 1 -28.33 57.14 18.89
C MET A 1 -27.04 57.81 19.36
N LYS A 2 -26.56 57.43 20.54
CA LYS A 2 -25.18 57.69 21.00
C LYS A 2 -24.64 56.32 21.37
N GLN A 3 -23.69 55.76 20.62
CA GLN A 3 -22.93 54.58 21.08
C GLN A 3 -21.79 54.10 20.18
N LEU A 4 -21.54 54.68 19.00
CA LEU A 4 -20.37 54.32 18.17
C LEU A 4 -19.22 55.34 18.24
N LEU A 5 -19.52 56.60 18.57
CA LEU A 5 -18.55 57.70 18.59
C LEU A 5 -17.78 57.83 19.90
N GLU A 6 -18.19 57.12 20.96
CA GLU A 6 -17.55 57.15 22.29
C GLU A 6 -16.76 55.86 22.59
N MET A 7 -16.68 54.94 21.62
CA MET A 7 -15.98 53.67 21.77
C MET A 7 -14.48 53.85 21.61
N THR A 8 -13.71 53.24 22.51
CA THR A 8 -12.26 53.19 22.40
C THR A 8 -11.84 52.30 21.21
N PRO A 9 -10.66 52.51 20.61
CA PRO A 9 -10.15 51.67 19.53
C PRO A 9 -10.14 50.17 19.88
N ASP A 10 -9.83 49.81 21.13
CA ASP A 10 -9.81 48.42 21.60
C ASP A 10 -11.22 47.79 21.66
N GLU A 11 -12.24 48.57 22.00
CA GLU A 11 -13.63 48.11 22.00
C GLU A 11 -14.17 47.93 20.57
N LEU A 12 -13.78 48.81 19.65
CA LEU A 12 -14.08 48.66 18.22
C LEU A 12 -13.37 47.43 17.63
N GLU A 13 -12.12 47.18 18.02
CA GLU A 13 -11.37 46.00 17.59
C GLU A 13 -11.94 44.71 18.18
N GLN A 14 -12.36 44.70 19.45
CA GLN A 14 -13.06 43.56 20.04
C GLN A 14 -14.42 43.29 19.38
N ILE A 15 -15.16 44.33 18.99
CA ILE A 15 -16.42 44.16 18.25
C ILE A 15 -16.15 43.64 16.84
N GLN A 16 -15.14 44.14 16.14
CA GLN A 16 -14.72 43.61 14.84
C GLN A 16 -14.30 42.15 14.96
N ARG A 17 -13.49 41.78 15.95
CA ARG A 17 -13.08 40.40 16.20
C ARG A 17 -14.28 39.51 16.55
N LYS A 18 -15.18 39.95 17.44
CA LYS A 18 -16.41 39.21 17.77
C LYS A 18 -17.36 39.06 16.58
N ALA A 19 -17.49 40.09 15.75
CA ALA A 19 -18.29 40.08 14.54
C ALA A 19 -17.68 39.15 13.48
N GLN A 20 -16.35 39.18 13.31
CA GLN A 20 -15.61 38.24 12.46
C GLN A 20 -15.77 36.81 12.96
N THR A 21 -15.64 36.53 14.25
CA THR A 21 -15.84 35.18 14.81
C THR A 21 -17.29 34.70 14.68
N LYS A 22 -18.29 35.58 14.88
CA LYS A 22 -19.71 35.24 14.64
C LYS A 22 -19.99 34.99 13.15
N LEU A 23 -19.46 35.82 12.25
CA LEU A 23 -19.57 35.58 10.80
C LEU A 23 -18.89 34.27 10.43
N ARG A 24 -17.71 34.01 10.99
CA ARG A 24 -16.95 32.77 10.80
C ARG A 24 -17.78 31.57 11.26
N ASN A 25 -18.50 31.64 12.37
CA ASN A 25 -19.40 30.58 12.86
C ASN A 25 -20.69 30.40 12.03
N VAL A 26 -21.28 31.47 11.51
CA VAL A 26 -22.51 31.41 10.68
C VAL A 26 -22.20 30.96 9.25
N VAL A 27 -21.09 31.44 8.69
CA VAL A 27 -20.62 31.06 7.34
C VAL A 27 -20.03 29.64 7.36
N SER A 28 -19.29 29.24 8.42
CA SER A 28 -18.87 27.84 8.60
C SER A 28 -20.06 26.89 8.77
N ALA A 29 -21.08 27.28 9.54
CA ALA A 29 -22.31 26.49 9.66
C ALA A 29 -23.08 26.37 8.34
N SER A 30 -23.06 27.38 7.47
CA SER A 30 -23.74 27.37 6.16
C SER A 30 -23.00 26.55 5.10
N ILE A 31 -21.68 26.56 5.08
CA ILE A 31 -20.89 25.92 4.01
C ILE A 31 -20.63 24.46 4.34
N ALA A 32 -20.26 24.17 5.58
CA ALA A 32 -20.14 22.80 6.03
C ALA A 32 -21.49 22.09 5.88
N SER A 33 -22.61 22.71 6.27
CA SER A 33 -23.94 22.08 6.12
C SER A 33 -24.35 21.79 4.67
N ARG A 34 -23.89 22.57 3.68
CA ARG A 34 -24.18 22.33 2.25
C ARG A 34 -23.35 21.22 1.64
N LEU A 35 -22.09 21.06 2.10
CA LEU A 35 -21.19 20.00 1.62
C LEU A 35 -21.26 18.73 2.47
N LEU A 36 -21.85 18.81 3.66
CA LEU A 36 -22.06 17.70 4.57
C LEU A 36 -23.11 16.77 3.99
N ILE A 37 -22.82 15.48 4.00
CA ILE A 37 -23.78 14.45 3.65
C ILE A 37 -24.56 14.13 4.93
N PRO A 38 -25.86 14.47 5.02
CA PRO A 38 -26.66 14.14 6.20
C PRO A 38 -26.79 12.62 6.31
N ASN A 39 -26.69 12.09 7.52
CA ASN A 39 -26.78 10.65 7.81
C ASN A 39 -25.88 9.80 6.89
N PRO A 40 -24.54 9.88 7.01
CA PRO A 40 -23.63 9.15 6.14
C PRO A 40 -23.65 7.64 6.41
N ILE A 41 -24.40 6.89 5.59
CA ILE A 41 -24.59 5.44 5.76
C ILE A 41 -23.38 4.64 5.24
N THR A 42 -22.72 5.11 4.18
CA THR A 42 -21.57 4.43 3.57
C THR A 42 -20.24 4.92 4.15
N GLU A 43 -19.21 4.07 4.14
CA GLU A 43 -17.85 4.47 4.54
C GLU A 43 -17.35 5.67 3.72
N LYS A 44 -17.62 5.66 2.41
CA LYS A 44 -17.30 6.77 1.51
C LYS A 44 -17.91 8.10 1.98
N HIS A 45 -19.19 8.08 2.40
CA HIS A 45 -19.85 9.30 2.87
C HIS A 45 -19.30 9.76 4.24
N LYS A 46 -18.98 8.82 5.13
CA LYS A 46 -18.33 9.13 6.42
C LYS A 46 -16.98 9.80 6.18
N PHE A 47 -16.16 9.19 5.33
CA PHE A 47 -14.87 9.74 4.91
C PHE A 47 -15.00 11.15 4.30
N TYR A 48 -15.98 11.38 3.41
CA TYR A 48 -16.21 12.71 2.83
C TYR A 48 -16.58 13.77 3.86
N ASN A 49 -17.32 13.40 4.89
CA ASN A 49 -17.67 14.33 5.97
C ASN A 49 -16.47 14.61 6.86
N GLU A 50 -15.71 13.59 7.26
CA GLU A 50 -14.48 13.75 8.04
C GLU A 50 -13.47 14.66 7.32
N LEU A 51 -13.21 14.41 6.04
CA LEU A 51 -12.31 15.22 5.22
C LEU A 51 -12.80 16.66 5.05
N LEU A 52 -14.11 16.89 4.99
CA LEU A 52 -14.65 18.25 4.93
C LEU A 52 -14.30 19.04 6.20
N TYR A 53 -14.42 18.42 7.38
CA TYR A 53 -14.07 19.09 8.63
C TYR A 53 -12.57 19.39 8.71
N GLU A 54 -11.72 18.44 8.33
CA GLU A 54 -10.25 18.63 8.24
C GLU A 54 -9.91 19.83 7.34
N LEU A 55 -10.34 19.79 6.07
CA LEU A 55 -10.01 20.84 5.09
C LEU A 55 -10.63 22.20 5.44
N PHE A 56 -11.79 22.20 6.08
CA PHE A 56 -12.44 23.44 6.51
C PHE A 56 -11.61 24.16 7.58
N ASN A 57 -11.10 23.42 8.56
CA ASN A 57 -10.30 24.02 9.63
C ASN A 57 -8.97 24.57 9.12
N ASP A 58 -8.37 23.91 8.13
CA ASP A 58 -7.00 24.20 7.74
C ASP A 58 -6.88 25.13 6.52
N SER A 59 -7.85 25.10 5.61
CA SER A 59 -7.71 25.71 4.28
C SER A 59 -8.79 26.74 3.93
N TYR A 60 -9.89 26.82 4.68
CA TYR A 60 -11.03 27.66 4.30
C TYR A 60 -10.67 29.15 4.22
N GLU A 61 -9.90 29.67 5.17
CA GLU A 61 -9.54 31.11 5.21
C GLU A 61 -8.59 31.54 4.10
N LEU A 62 -7.96 30.58 3.43
CA LEU A 62 -6.93 30.83 2.43
C LEU A 62 -7.50 30.97 1.01
N MET A 63 -8.83 30.85 0.84
CA MET A 63 -9.48 30.88 -0.47
C MET A 63 -10.89 31.46 -0.42
N THR A 64 -11.44 31.77 -1.60
CA THR A 64 -12.84 32.20 -1.72
C THR A 64 -13.80 31.03 -1.51
N HIS A 65 -15.06 31.34 -1.25
CA HIS A 65 -16.11 30.34 -1.02
C HIS A 65 -16.23 29.30 -2.16
N ASP A 66 -16.33 29.77 -3.40
CA ASP A 66 -16.49 28.89 -4.56
C ASP A 66 -15.22 28.07 -4.83
N ALA A 67 -14.05 28.67 -4.62
CA ALA A 67 -12.77 27.96 -4.71
C ALA A 67 -12.67 26.85 -3.66
N PHE A 68 -13.20 27.06 -2.45
CA PHE A 68 -13.25 26.05 -1.40
C PHE A 68 -14.14 24.87 -1.74
N ILE A 69 -15.34 25.13 -2.27
CA ILE A 69 -16.24 24.06 -2.72
C ILE A 69 -15.56 23.18 -3.78
N LEU A 70 -14.91 23.79 -4.77
CA LEU A 70 -14.20 23.08 -5.82
C LEU A 70 -13.01 22.29 -5.26
N TYR A 71 -12.23 22.90 -4.37
CA TYR A 71 -11.08 22.27 -3.72
C TYR A 71 -11.50 21.03 -2.92
N VAL A 72 -12.47 21.16 -2.01
CA VAL A 72 -12.95 20.02 -1.20
C VAL A 72 -13.52 18.90 -2.07
N THR A 73 -14.26 19.25 -3.13
CA THR A 73 -14.82 18.25 -4.05
C THR A 73 -13.72 17.47 -4.76
N GLY A 74 -12.68 18.16 -5.24
CA GLY A 74 -11.50 17.51 -5.85
C GLY A 74 -10.74 16.62 -4.86
N GLN A 75 -10.49 17.13 -3.64
CA GLN A 75 -9.80 16.36 -2.59
C GLN A 75 -10.59 15.10 -2.19
N ARG A 76 -11.91 15.20 -2.04
CA ARG A 76 -12.78 14.05 -1.75
C ARG A 76 -12.60 12.92 -2.77
N GLN A 77 -12.69 13.24 -4.05
CA GLN A 77 -12.57 12.24 -5.12
C GLN A 77 -11.17 11.64 -5.18
N SER A 78 -10.14 12.49 -5.17
CA SER A 78 -8.74 12.06 -5.28
C SER A 78 -8.32 11.21 -4.08
N ARG A 79 -8.50 11.73 -2.85
CA ARG A 79 -8.09 11.03 -1.62
C ARG A 79 -8.87 9.74 -1.41
N TRP A 80 -10.14 9.67 -1.81
CA TRP A 80 -10.91 8.43 -1.74
C TRP A 80 -10.36 7.36 -2.68
N LYS A 81 -10.03 7.72 -3.93
CA LYS A 81 -9.43 6.78 -4.87
C LYS A 81 -8.09 6.24 -4.33
N ILE A 82 -7.26 7.13 -3.78
CA ILE A 82 -5.97 6.76 -3.17
C ILE A 82 -6.19 5.85 -1.97
N LYS A 83 -7.14 6.17 -1.08
CA LYS A 83 -7.50 5.34 0.07
C LYS A 83 -7.93 3.94 -0.38
N GLN A 84 -8.79 3.82 -1.39
CA GLN A 84 -9.23 2.51 -1.89
C GLN A 84 -8.06 1.67 -2.42
N SER A 85 -7.14 2.28 -3.16
CA SER A 85 -5.92 1.60 -3.61
C SER A 85 -5.06 1.16 -2.43
N LEU A 86 -4.82 2.02 -1.44
CA LEU A 86 -4.07 1.67 -0.24
C LEU A 86 -4.73 0.53 0.54
N ASP A 87 -6.05 0.58 0.74
CA ASP A 87 -6.79 -0.46 1.45
C ASP A 87 -6.71 -1.81 0.71
N SER A 88 -6.74 -1.79 -0.63
CA SER A 88 -6.50 -2.99 -1.45
C SER A 88 -5.09 -3.54 -1.24
N MET A 89 -4.06 -2.69 -1.14
CA MET A 89 -2.69 -3.13 -0.87
C MET A 89 -2.51 -3.65 0.56
N ARG A 90 -3.13 -3.00 1.55
CA ARG A 90 -3.19 -3.47 2.94
C ARG A 90 -3.88 -4.82 3.05
N LEU A 91 -4.86 -5.11 2.19
CA LEU A 91 -5.47 -6.43 2.14
C LEU A 91 -4.46 -7.51 1.74
N TYR A 92 -3.48 -7.22 0.88
CA TYR A 92 -2.40 -8.18 0.63
C TYR A 92 -1.57 -8.45 1.88
N GLU A 93 -1.25 -7.42 2.66
CA GLU A 93 -0.50 -7.57 3.92
C GLU A 93 -1.26 -8.43 4.94
N ILE A 94 -2.56 -8.15 5.14
CA ILE A 94 -3.42 -8.95 6.01
C ILE A 94 -3.48 -10.39 5.49
N LYS A 95 -3.61 -10.58 4.17
CA LYS A 95 -3.67 -11.91 3.58
C LYS A 95 -2.38 -12.69 3.76
N LEU A 96 -1.23 -12.03 3.69
CA LEU A 96 0.08 -12.60 3.98
C LEU A 96 0.18 -13.10 5.42
N ALA A 97 -0.49 -12.46 6.38
CA ALA A 97 -0.51 -12.91 7.77
C ALA A 97 -1.55 -14.02 8.02
N GLU A 98 -2.79 -13.84 7.56
CA GLU A 98 -3.94 -14.54 8.14
C GLU A 98 -4.78 -15.37 7.13
N SER A 99 -4.57 -15.21 5.82
CA SER A 99 -5.52 -15.70 4.80
C SER A 99 -5.65 -17.23 4.70
N LYS A 100 -6.87 -17.73 4.52
CA LYS A 100 -7.13 -19.14 4.16
C LYS A 100 -7.12 -19.41 2.66
N ASP A 101 -6.88 -18.39 1.83
CA ASP A 101 -6.78 -18.55 0.39
C ASP A 101 -5.59 -19.45 0.00
N ARG A 102 -5.76 -20.29 -1.02
CA ARG A 102 -4.76 -21.31 -1.40
C ARG A 102 -3.43 -20.68 -1.83
N HIS A 103 -3.43 -19.54 -2.53
CA HIS A 103 -2.18 -18.89 -2.94
C HIS A 103 -1.44 -18.33 -1.72
N TRP A 104 -2.17 -17.66 -0.83
CA TRP A 104 -1.60 -17.11 0.40
C TRP A 104 -1.16 -18.19 1.41
N GLN A 105 -1.84 -19.33 1.45
CA GLN A 105 -1.38 -20.49 2.22
C GLN A 105 -0.03 -21.02 1.71
N ASN A 106 0.14 -21.13 0.38
CA ASN A 106 1.41 -21.55 -0.20
C ASN A 106 2.50 -20.53 0.08
N ILE A 107 2.23 -19.24 -0.08
CA ILE A 107 3.18 -18.16 0.23
C ILE A 107 3.63 -18.29 1.68
N ARG A 108 2.70 -18.35 2.65
CA ARG A 108 3.04 -18.48 4.07
C ARG A 108 3.84 -19.74 4.38
N LYS A 109 3.55 -20.86 3.73
CA LYS A 109 4.33 -22.10 3.86
C LYS A 109 5.82 -21.87 3.54
N TYR A 110 6.16 -20.91 2.68
CA TYR A 110 7.53 -20.65 2.24
C TYR A 110 8.14 -19.37 2.81
N VAL A 111 7.50 -18.70 3.78
CA VAL A 111 7.98 -17.45 4.41
C VAL A 111 8.57 -17.70 5.83
N GLY A 112 8.89 -18.95 6.20
CA GLY A 112 9.37 -19.30 7.54
C GLY A 112 10.49 -20.33 7.60
N ASP A 113 11.10 -20.47 8.78
CA ASP A 113 12.19 -21.40 9.05
C ASP A 113 11.69 -22.86 9.11
N GLN A 114 12.44 -23.75 8.43
CA GLN A 114 12.38 -25.21 8.50
C GLN A 114 11.03 -25.87 8.21
N VAL A 115 10.49 -25.64 7.01
CA VAL A 115 9.58 -26.63 6.42
C VAL A 115 10.42 -27.76 5.81
N MET A 116 10.05 -29.02 6.06
CA MET A 116 10.58 -30.16 5.30
C MET A 116 10.16 -30.03 3.84
N LEU A 117 11.04 -29.49 3.00
CA LEU A 117 10.80 -29.23 1.59
C LEU A 117 11.18 -30.43 0.73
N THR A 118 10.32 -30.78 -0.23
CA THR A 118 10.50 -31.91 -1.15
C THR A 118 10.48 -31.44 -2.61
N SER A 119 10.93 -32.30 -3.53
CA SER A 119 10.89 -32.00 -4.97
C SER A 119 9.50 -31.62 -5.50
N LYS A 120 8.42 -32.06 -4.84
CA LYS A 120 7.03 -31.71 -5.20
C LYS A 120 6.69 -30.25 -4.92
N ASP A 121 7.43 -29.59 -4.04
CA ASP A 121 7.20 -28.21 -3.61
C ASP A 121 7.81 -27.18 -4.57
N MET A 122 8.66 -27.64 -5.49
CA MET A 122 9.41 -26.81 -6.44
C MET A 122 8.52 -25.87 -7.26
N LYS A 123 7.59 -26.41 -8.05
CA LYS A 123 6.69 -25.60 -8.90
C LYS A 123 5.77 -24.67 -8.09
N PRO A 124 5.14 -25.12 -6.99
CA PRO A 124 4.39 -24.22 -6.12
C PRO A 124 5.21 -23.05 -5.58
N ALA A 125 6.46 -23.28 -5.16
CA ALA A 125 7.32 -22.23 -4.63
C ALA A 125 7.70 -21.21 -5.72
N GLU A 126 8.06 -21.66 -6.92
CA GLU A 126 8.34 -20.77 -8.07
C GLU A 126 7.14 -19.86 -8.39
N ARG A 127 5.93 -20.43 -8.42
CA ARG A 127 4.70 -19.65 -8.64
C ARG A 127 4.44 -18.62 -7.55
N CYS A 128 4.82 -18.92 -6.30
CA CYS A 128 4.68 -17.96 -5.21
C CYS A 128 5.61 -16.76 -5.41
N VAL A 129 6.83 -16.98 -5.91
CA VAL A 129 7.77 -15.89 -6.25
C VAL A 129 7.18 -15.00 -7.35
N GLU A 130 6.69 -15.60 -8.44
CA GLU A 130 6.09 -14.85 -9.56
C GLU A 130 4.86 -14.05 -9.11
N PHE A 131 3.99 -14.66 -8.31
CA PHE A 131 2.80 -14.01 -7.79
C PHE A 131 3.13 -12.84 -6.85
N MET A 132 4.06 -13.04 -5.91
CA MET A 132 4.51 -11.98 -5.00
C MET A 132 5.22 -10.85 -5.75
N ALA A 133 6.02 -11.16 -6.77
CA ALA A 133 6.65 -10.15 -7.61
C ALA A 133 5.64 -9.28 -8.35
N GLY A 134 4.54 -9.86 -8.84
CA GLY A 134 3.44 -9.09 -9.44
C GLY A 134 2.79 -8.11 -8.45
N ILE A 135 2.55 -8.55 -7.21
CA ILE A 135 2.02 -7.68 -6.15
C ILE A 135 2.99 -6.57 -5.79
N ILE A 136 4.28 -6.87 -5.64
CA ILE A 136 5.33 -5.87 -5.37
C ILE A 136 5.33 -4.82 -6.48
N GLN A 137 5.26 -5.24 -7.74
CA GLN A 137 5.20 -4.32 -8.88
C GLN A 137 3.96 -3.42 -8.85
N GLU A 138 2.79 -3.93 -8.44
CA GLU A 138 1.58 -3.12 -8.25
C GLU A 138 1.80 -2.04 -7.16
N VAL A 139 2.39 -2.42 -6.01
CA VAL A 139 2.68 -1.49 -4.91
C VAL A 139 3.71 -0.43 -5.34
N ASP A 140 4.80 -0.84 -5.96
CA ASP A 140 5.85 0.04 -6.47
C ASP A 140 5.30 1.06 -7.47
N SER A 141 4.48 0.60 -8.42
CA SER A 141 3.84 1.45 -9.41
C SER A 141 2.98 2.53 -8.74
N PHE A 142 2.25 2.15 -7.69
CA PHE A 142 1.41 3.09 -6.95
C PHE A 142 2.21 4.05 -6.07
N ILE A 143 3.34 3.61 -5.50
CA ILE A 143 4.29 4.49 -4.81
C ILE A 143 4.82 5.55 -5.78
N VAL A 144 5.19 5.16 -7.01
CA VAL A 144 5.67 6.09 -8.05
C VAL A 144 4.58 7.08 -8.45
N GLU A 145 3.33 6.63 -8.63
CA GLU A 145 2.18 7.52 -8.87
C GLU A 145 2.03 8.55 -7.75
N CYS A 146 2.05 8.12 -6.48
CA CYS A 146 1.93 9.01 -5.33
C CYS A 146 3.12 10.00 -5.23
N LYS A 147 4.35 9.55 -5.50
CA LYS A 147 5.54 10.42 -5.54
C LYS A 147 5.45 11.45 -6.66
N THR A 148 4.86 11.08 -7.80
CA THR A 148 4.63 12.00 -8.93
C THR A 148 3.59 13.06 -8.55
N LEU A 149 2.46 12.64 -7.98
CA LEU A 149 1.45 13.56 -7.45
C LEU A 149 2.04 14.52 -6.42
N ARG A 150 2.86 14.00 -5.50
CA ARG A 150 3.56 14.79 -4.47
C ARG A 150 4.47 15.83 -5.11
N SER A 151 5.26 15.43 -6.11
CA SER A 151 6.21 16.33 -6.79
C SER A 151 5.50 17.47 -7.52
N ASN A 152 4.29 17.21 -8.06
CA ASN A 152 3.47 18.23 -8.72
C ASN A 152 2.85 19.26 -7.75
N LEU A 153 2.97 19.05 -6.43
CA LEU A 153 2.53 20.05 -5.46
C LEU A 153 3.49 21.22 -5.32
N PHE A 154 4.79 20.97 -5.56
CA PHE A 154 5.85 21.96 -5.48
C PHE A 154 5.78 22.92 -6.66
N ASP A 155 6.09 24.19 -6.41
CA ASP A 155 6.30 25.16 -7.47
C ASP A 155 7.73 25.11 -8.03
N LYS A 156 8.03 26.03 -8.96
CA LYS A 156 9.35 26.11 -9.60
C LYS A 156 10.48 26.44 -8.63
N GLU A 157 10.16 27.03 -7.48
CA GLU A 157 11.10 27.38 -6.42
C GLU A 157 11.23 26.26 -5.38
N ASN A 158 10.60 25.11 -5.64
CA ASN A 158 10.55 23.95 -4.76
C ASN A 158 9.92 24.27 -3.39
N THR A 159 8.96 25.19 -3.37
CA THR A 159 8.14 25.50 -2.19
C THR A 159 6.72 24.98 -2.36
N VAL A 160 6.05 24.74 -1.24
CA VAL A 160 4.64 24.29 -1.22
C VAL A 160 3.79 25.43 -0.69
N LYS A 161 2.82 25.87 -1.51
CA LYS A 161 1.86 26.89 -1.10
C LYS A 161 1.08 26.39 0.13
N PRO A 162 0.72 27.27 1.09
CA PRO A 162 -0.02 26.87 2.29
C PRO A 162 -1.25 26.00 2.01
N LEU A 163 -1.98 26.33 0.93
CA LEU A 163 -3.15 25.58 0.45
C LEU A 163 -2.90 24.12 0.05
N LYS A 164 -1.66 23.77 -0.31
CA LYS A 164 -1.26 22.43 -0.72
C LYS A 164 -0.54 21.65 0.39
N ALA A 165 -0.23 22.28 1.51
CA ALA A 165 0.47 21.63 2.63
C ALA A 165 -0.29 20.41 3.15
N ASN A 166 -1.62 20.50 3.18
CA ASN A 166 -2.48 19.38 3.60
C ASN A 166 -2.44 18.19 2.63
N GLU A 167 -2.39 18.47 1.34
CA GLU A 167 -2.28 17.42 0.32
C GLU A 167 -0.89 16.78 0.34
N LEU A 168 0.15 17.57 0.59
CA LEU A 168 1.50 17.08 0.76
C LEU A 168 1.58 16.10 1.94
N LEU A 169 1.12 16.51 3.13
CA LEU A 169 1.13 15.67 4.33
C LEU A 169 0.34 14.38 4.13
N PHE A 170 -0.82 14.46 3.48
CA PHE A 170 -1.61 13.29 3.12
C PHE A 170 -0.80 12.32 2.24
N LEU A 171 -0.21 12.80 1.14
CA LEU A 171 0.58 11.95 0.24
C LEU A 171 1.83 11.39 0.91
N GLU A 172 2.50 12.14 1.79
CA GLU A 172 3.64 11.65 2.56
C GLU A 172 3.27 10.49 3.47
N ASN A 173 2.14 10.59 4.17
CA ASN A 173 1.62 9.49 4.99
C ASN A 173 1.28 8.26 4.15
N ILE A 174 0.62 8.45 3.00
CA ILE A 174 0.31 7.34 2.07
C ILE A 174 1.60 6.67 1.55
N ILE A 175 2.59 7.45 1.12
CA ILE A 175 3.86 6.91 0.62
C ILE A 175 4.59 6.13 1.72
N LYS A 176 4.57 6.63 2.96
CA LYS A 176 5.16 5.95 4.11
C LYS A 176 4.48 4.60 4.37
N ASP A 177 3.16 4.56 4.35
CA ASP A 177 2.38 3.33 4.53
C ASP A 177 2.65 2.32 3.41
N LEU A 178 2.62 2.77 2.15
CA LEU A 178 2.92 1.92 1.00
C LEU A 178 4.34 1.36 1.06
N SER A 179 5.32 2.17 1.46
CA SER A 179 6.71 1.72 1.61
C SER A 179 6.86 0.66 2.70
N ALA A 180 6.06 0.74 3.76
CA ALA A 180 6.04 -0.28 4.81
C ALA A 180 5.42 -1.60 4.31
N ILE A 181 4.36 -1.52 3.49
CA ILE A 181 3.77 -2.70 2.83
C ILE A 181 4.78 -3.32 1.87
N ASP A 182 5.39 -2.52 1.01
CA ASP A 182 6.40 -2.96 0.05
C ASP A 182 7.55 -3.70 0.74
N ALA A 183 8.15 -3.10 1.77
CA ALA A 183 9.25 -3.73 2.52
C ALA A 183 8.88 -5.12 3.08
N LYS A 184 7.63 -5.30 3.55
CA LYS A 184 7.15 -6.60 4.03
C LYS A 184 6.99 -7.60 2.87
N MET A 185 6.47 -7.15 1.73
CA MET A 185 6.28 -7.99 0.55
C MET A 185 7.61 -8.42 -0.06
N VAL A 186 8.55 -7.49 -0.21
CA VAL A 186 9.92 -7.74 -0.71
C VAL A 186 10.64 -8.75 0.18
N LYS A 187 10.56 -8.58 1.50
CA LYS A 187 11.14 -9.54 2.45
C LYS A 187 10.54 -10.94 2.26
N ALA A 188 9.22 -11.05 2.27
CA ALA A 188 8.52 -12.32 2.09
C ALA A 188 8.88 -12.98 0.75
N ASN A 189 8.95 -12.20 -0.34
CA ASN A 189 9.36 -12.72 -1.63
C ASN A 189 10.81 -13.22 -1.64
N GLY A 190 11.72 -12.52 -0.93
CA GLY A 190 13.09 -12.95 -0.71
C GLY A 190 13.17 -14.31 0.02
N ASP A 191 12.37 -14.50 1.07
CA ASP A 191 12.33 -15.75 1.83
C ASP A 191 11.82 -16.92 0.95
N ILE A 192 10.80 -16.69 0.13
CA ILE A 192 10.29 -17.70 -0.83
C ILE A 192 11.36 -18.01 -1.87
N PHE A 193 12.06 -17.00 -2.39
CA PHE A 193 13.12 -17.18 -3.37
C PHE A 193 14.27 -18.04 -2.83
N GLN A 194 14.69 -17.82 -1.57
CA GLN A 194 15.69 -18.66 -0.92
C GLN A 194 15.22 -20.12 -0.84
N ASN A 195 13.95 -20.36 -0.52
CA ASN A 195 13.36 -21.70 -0.52
C ASN A 195 13.36 -22.34 -1.91
N VAL A 196 13.09 -21.58 -2.98
CA VAL A 196 13.21 -22.05 -4.37
C VAL A 196 14.65 -22.46 -4.69
N CYS A 197 15.64 -21.65 -4.31
CA CYS A 197 17.06 -21.97 -4.51
C CYS A 197 17.46 -23.26 -3.77
N TYR A 198 17.01 -23.42 -2.53
CA TYR A 198 17.24 -24.64 -1.75
C TYR A 198 16.60 -25.87 -2.39
N LEU A 199 15.34 -25.76 -2.84
CA LEU A 199 14.63 -26.82 -3.54
C LEU A 199 15.32 -27.23 -4.85
N ARG A 200 15.79 -26.25 -5.64
CA ARG A 200 16.57 -26.51 -6.86
C ARG A 200 17.80 -27.35 -6.55
N ARG A 201 18.52 -27.03 -5.47
CA ARG A 201 19.69 -27.79 -5.04
C ARG A 201 19.34 -29.24 -4.68
N ILE A 202 18.31 -29.45 -3.86
CA ILE A 202 17.85 -30.81 -3.47
C ILE A 202 17.46 -31.63 -4.72
N VAL A 203 16.72 -31.02 -5.64
CA VAL A 203 16.27 -31.71 -6.86
C VAL A 203 17.47 -32.15 -7.70
N LEU A 204 18.43 -31.25 -7.93
CA LEU A 204 19.65 -31.56 -8.68
C LEU A 204 20.50 -32.65 -8.01
N GLU A 205 20.65 -32.61 -6.69
CA GLU A 205 21.36 -33.65 -5.92
C GLU A 205 20.65 -35.00 -6.03
N SER A 206 19.32 -35.03 -5.92
CA SER A 206 18.51 -36.25 -6.06
C SER A 206 18.63 -36.84 -7.47
N GLU A 207 18.60 -35.99 -8.51
CA GLU A 207 18.79 -36.42 -9.91
C GLU A 207 20.20 -36.99 -10.15
N ALA A 208 21.24 -36.36 -9.59
CA ALA A 208 22.61 -36.85 -9.66
C ALA A 208 22.74 -38.24 -9.00
N ILE A 209 22.18 -38.43 -7.81
CA ILE A 209 22.16 -39.73 -7.10
C ILE A 209 21.42 -40.79 -7.92
N GLN A 210 20.26 -40.46 -8.50
CA GLN A 210 19.51 -41.39 -9.35
C GLN A 210 20.28 -41.78 -10.61
N HIS A 211 20.98 -40.83 -11.23
CA HIS A 211 21.81 -41.09 -12.40
C HIS A 211 22.98 -42.02 -12.05
N ASP A 212 23.66 -41.80 -10.93
CA ASP A 212 24.75 -42.65 -10.47
C ASP A 212 24.28 -44.06 -10.10
N ASN A 213 23.13 -44.17 -9.41
CA ASN A 213 22.49 -45.46 -9.13
C ASN A 213 22.15 -46.22 -10.42
N SER A 214 21.61 -45.51 -11.42
CA SER A 214 21.32 -46.08 -12.74
C SER A 214 22.58 -46.56 -13.46
N ARG A 215 23.67 -45.78 -13.40
CA ARG A 215 24.97 -46.14 -13.98
C ARG A 215 25.59 -47.36 -13.28
N SER A 216 25.55 -47.41 -11.95
CA SER A 216 26.03 -48.53 -11.15
C SER A 216 25.25 -49.81 -11.47
N ASN A 217 23.91 -49.72 -11.52
CA ASN A 217 23.04 -50.84 -11.88
C ASN A 217 23.30 -51.35 -13.30
N ARG A 218 23.56 -50.46 -14.27
CA ARG A 218 23.97 -50.86 -15.63
C ARG A 218 25.29 -51.64 -15.62
N ARG A 219 26.31 -51.14 -14.90
CA ARG A 219 27.61 -51.82 -14.75
C ARG A 219 27.47 -53.19 -14.10
N MET A 220 26.67 -53.33 -13.05
CA MET A 220 26.41 -54.62 -12.41
C MET A 220 25.75 -55.62 -13.37
N LYS A 221 24.76 -55.19 -14.16
CA LYS A 221 24.11 -56.05 -15.17
C LYS A 221 25.10 -56.48 -16.26
N GLU A 222 25.94 -55.57 -16.73
CA GLU A 222 26.97 -55.88 -17.73
C GLU A 222 28.02 -56.88 -17.19
N ASN A 223 28.51 -56.67 -15.96
CA ASN A 223 29.46 -57.58 -15.33
C ASN A 223 28.87 -58.99 -15.14
N LYS A 224 27.59 -59.09 -14.74
CA LYS A 224 26.88 -60.38 -14.68
C LYS A 224 26.85 -61.07 -16.05
N ARG A 225 26.50 -60.36 -17.13
CA ARG A 225 26.50 -60.93 -18.49
C ARG A 225 27.89 -61.42 -18.91
N LYS A 226 28.93 -60.61 -18.71
CA LYS A 226 30.33 -61.01 -19.03
C LYS A 226 30.78 -62.22 -18.23
N SER A 227 30.38 -62.34 -16.96
CA SER A 227 30.70 -63.50 -16.13
C SER A 227 29.99 -64.79 -16.54
N SER A 228 28.76 -64.69 -17.06
CA SER A 228 28.00 -65.84 -17.57
C SER A 228 28.62 -66.39 -18.85
N ASN A 229 28.95 -65.53 -19.81
CA ASN A 229 29.56 -65.94 -21.07
C ASN A 229 30.93 -66.61 -20.89
N ARG A 230 31.67 -66.27 -19.82
CA ARG A 230 32.95 -66.93 -19.49
C ARG A 230 32.80 -68.31 -18.86
N LYS A 231 31.63 -68.66 -18.32
CA LYS A 231 31.35 -69.99 -17.75
C LYS A 231 30.80 -70.98 -18.77
N GLU A 232 30.36 -70.47 -19.92
CA GLU A 232 29.83 -71.27 -21.05
C GLU A 232 30.92 -71.60 -22.10
N GLN A 233 32.13 -71.07 -21.93
CA GLN A 233 33.34 -71.42 -22.68
C GLN A 233 34.20 -72.38 -21.86
#